data_AF-A0A924F6E0-F1
#
_entry.id   AF-A0A924F6E0-F1
#
_cell.length_a   1.000
_cell.length_b   1.000
_cell.length_c   1.000
_cell.angle_alpha   90.00
_cell.angle_beta   90.00
_cell.angle_gamma   90.00
#
_symmetry.space_group_name_H-M   'P 1'
#
loop_
_entity.id
_entity.type
_entity.pdbx_description
1 polymer ?
#
loop_
_entity_poly.entity_id
_entity_poly.type
_entity_poly.pdbx_seq_one_letter_code
_entity_poly.pdbx_strand_id
1 'polypeptide(L)' 'MANKHKKKRNKVYSGADAAITRPVVTKISAVNRNKLQQWWFDHKRIARPVIIAVAIAAGVIILVIEIVRIATNG' A
#
# COMPACT_ATOMS: atom_id res chain seq x y z
N MET A 1 19.14 -42.95 25.30
CA MET A 1 18.69 -41.71 24.64
C MET A 1 17.23 -41.87 24.27
N ALA A 2 16.33 -41.25 25.03
CA ALA A 2 14.88 -41.48 24.90
C ALA A 2 14.36 -40.92 23.58
N ASN A 3 13.68 -41.79 22.81
CA ASN A 3 13.13 -41.50 21.49
C ASN A 3 11.97 -40.49 21.61
N LYS A 4 12.28 -39.19 21.55
CA LYS A 4 11.27 -38.12 21.49
C LYS A 4 10.60 -38.15 20.12
N HIS A 5 9.60 -39.00 19.95
CA HIS A 5 8.74 -38.97 18.77
C HIS A 5 8.14 -37.57 18.61
N LYS A 6 8.45 -36.89 17.49
CA LYS A 6 7.85 -35.60 17.15
C LYS A 6 6.33 -35.75 17.17
N LYS A 7 5.66 -35.03 18.07
CA LYS A 7 4.20 -35.03 18.16
C LYS A 7 3.63 -34.57 16.82
N LYS A 8 2.83 -35.43 16.19
CA LYS A 8 2.11 -35.14 14.95
C LYS A 8 1.32 -33.82 15.11
N ARG A 9 1.60 -32.82 14.25
CA ARG A 9 1.03 -31.45 14.32
C ARG A 9 -0.46 -31.35 13.99
N ASN A 10 -1.08 -32.48 13.68
CA ASN A 10 -2.52 -32.66 13.49
C ASN A 10 -3.22 -33.24 14.74
N LYS A 11 -2.52 -33.42 15.88
CA LYS A 11 -3.19 -33.67 17.16
C LYS A 11 -3.96 -32.42 17.57
N VAL A 12 -5.28 -32.57 17.75
CA VAL A 12 -6.14 -31.55 18.35
C VAL A 12 -5.54 -31.14 19.70
N TYR A 13 -5.37 -29.84 19.94
CA TYR A 13 -4.92 -29.32 21.22
C TYR A 13 -6.04 -29.51 22.24
N SER A 14 -5.88 -30.47 23.16
CA SER A 14 -6.84 -30.80 24.21
C SER A 14 -6.19 -30.69 25.59
N GLY A 15 -6.88 -30.10 26.57
CA GLY A 15 -6.43 -29.88 27.95
C GLY A 15 -6.73 -28.47 28.46
N ALA A 16 -6.64 -28.25 29.78
CA ALA A 16 -6.90 -26.93 30.39
C ALA A 16 -6.00 -25.82 29.80
N ASP A 17 -4.74 -26.16 29.46
CA ASP A 17 -3.76 -25.23 28.85
C ASP A 17 -3.94 -25.04 27.33
N ALA A 18 -4.84 -25.78 26.68
CA ALA A 18 -5.13 -25.63 25.26
C ALA A 18 -5.85 -24.31 24.96
N ALA A 19 -6.52 -23.72 25.96
CA ALA A 19 -7.12 -22.39 25.85
C ALA A 19 -6.05 -21.27 25.81
N ILE A 20 -4.87 -21.51 26.36
CA ILE A 20 -3.77 -20.53 26.46
C ILE A 20 -2.95 -20.48 25.16
N THR A 21 -2.89 -21.60 24.42
CA THR A 21 -2.05 -21.77 23.22
C THR A 21 -2.86 -21.76 21.90
N ARG A 22 -4.00 -21.06 21.88
CA ARG A 22 -4.82 -20.92 20.67
C ARG A 22 -4.03 -20.13 19.61
N PRO A 23 -3.88 -20.64 18.37
CA PRO A 23 -3.25 -19.88 17.30
C PRO A 23 -4.09 -18.65 16.97
N VAL A 24 -3.46 -17.49 16.86
CA VAL A 24 -4.10 -16.28 16.37
C VAL A 24 -4.38 -16.47 14.88
N VAL A 25 -5.65 -16.69 14.53
CA VAL A 25 -6.07 -16.78 13.13
C VAL A 25 -6.08 -15.37 12.55
N THR A 26 -5.05 -15.04 11.78
CA THR A 26 -5.00 -13.81 10.99
C THR A 26 -5.82 -14.02 9.72
N LYS A 27 -7.03 -13.44 9.67
CA LYS A 27 -7.86 -13.44 8.47
C LYS A 27 -7.29 -12.42 7.48
N ILE A 28 -6.69 -12.92 6.40
CA ILE A 28 -6.18 -12.08 5.32
C ILE A 28 -7.31 -11.89 4.32
N SER A 29 -7.90 -10.70 4.27
CA SER A 29 -8.89 -10.32 3.25
C SER A 29 -8.20 -9.57 2.11
N ALA A 30 -8.44 -10.00 0.88
CA ALA A 30 -8.05 -9.23 -0.29
C ALA A 30 -9.00 -8.03 -0.40
N VAL A 31 -8.46 -6.82 -0.43
CA VAL A 31 -9.26 -5.64 -0.74
C VAL A 31 -9.68 -5.73 -2.20
N ASN A 32 -10.98 -5.73 -2.46
CA ASN A 32 -11.49 -5.68 -3.82
C ASN A 32 -11.21 -4.27 -4.39
N ARG A 33 -10.21 -4.15 -5.26
CA ARG A 33 -9.81 -2.90 -5.90
C ARG A 33 -10.09 -2.99 -7.39
N ASN A 34 -10.65 -1.92 -7.96
CA ASN A 34 -10.72 -1.81 -9.42
C ASN A 34 -9.33 -1.60 -10.02
N LYS A 35 -9.19 -1.79 -11.34
CA LYS A 35 -7.90 -1.71 -12.04
C LYS A 35 -7.14 -0.40 -11.79
N LEU A 36 -7.87 0.72 -11.73
CA LEU A 36 -7.30 2.04 -11.48
C LEU A 36 -6.74 2.19 -10.06
N GLN A 37 -7.48 1.73 -9.05
CA GLN A 37 -7.05 1.78 -7.65
C GLN A 37 -5.88 0.83 -7.38
N GLN A 38 -5.86 -0.32 -8.06
CA GLN A 38 -4.74 -1.26 -7.98
C GLN A 38 -3.48 -0.64 -8.59
N TRP A 39 -3.59 -0.08 -9.79
CA TRP A 39 -2.48 0.60 -10.44
C TRP A 39 -1.94 1.77 -9.61
N TRP A 40 -2.82 2.60 -9.06
CA TRP A 40 -2.43 3.69 -8.17
C TRP A 40 -1.71 3.18 -6.93
N PHE A 41 -2.20 2.10 -6.30
CA PHE A 41 -1.55 1.54 -5.11
C PHE A 41 -0.12 1.07 -5.41
N ASP A 42 0.08 0.43 -6.56
CA ASP A 42 1.37 -0.10 -6.99
C ASP A 42 2.33 1.03 -7.40
N HIS A 43 1.83 2.05 -8.12
CA HIS A 43 2.65 3.10 -8.73
C HIS A 43 2.70 4.40 -7.93
N LYS A 44 1.98 4.54 -6.80
CA LYS A 44 1.92 5.79 -6.00
C LYS A 44 3.28 6.39 -5.65
N ARG A 45 4.32 5.57 -5.48
CA ARG A 45 5.68 6.04 -5.16
C ARG A 45 6.30 6.86 -6.30
N ILE A 46 5.94 6.54 -7.54
CA ILE A 46 6.42 7.22 -8.75
C ILE A 46 5.40 8.25 -9.22
N ALA A 47 4.10 7.91 -9.18
CA ALA A 47 3.04 8.81 -9.63
C ALA A 47 3.00 10.11 -8.81
N ARG A 48 3.25 10.06 -7.49
CA ARG A 48 3.24 11.24 -6.62
C ARG A 48 4.26 12.32 -7.05
N PRO A 49 5.58 12.03 -7.14
CA PRO A 49 6.54 13.04 -7.55
C PRO A 49 6.31 13.52 -8.99
N VAL A 50 5.87 12.65 -9.90
CA VAL A 50 5.57 13.02 -11.28
C VAL A 50 4.42 14.04 -11.34
N ILE A 51 3.33 13.80 -10.61
CA ILE A 51 2.20 14.75 -10.56
C ILE A 51 2.63 16.11 -10.01
N ILE A 52 3.47 16.11 -8.96
CA ILE A 52 4.00 17.36 -8.37
C ILE A 52 4.87 18.11 -9.39
N ALA A 53 5.77 17.41 -10.08
CA ALA A 53 6.63 18.01 -11.09
C ALA A 53 5.83 18.62 -12.24
N VAL A 54 4.79 17.92 -12.71
CA VAL A 54 3.87 18.42 -13.75
C VAL A 54 3.12 19.66 -13.27
N ALA A 55 2.62 19.66 -12.03
CA ALA A 55 1.92 20.81 -11.46
C ALA A 55 2.82 22.05 -11.37
N ILE A 56 4.08 21.88 -10.96
CA ILE A 56 5.07 22.95 -10.91
C ILE A 56 5.35 23.48 -12.32
N ALA A 57 5.61 22.59 -13.28
CA ALA A 57 5.88 22.98 -14.66
C ALA A 57 4.71 23.77 -15.28
N ALA A 58 3.48 23.31 -15.05
CA ALA A 58 2.28 24.03 -15.49
C ALA A 58 2.18 25.42 -14.85
N GLY A 59 2.46 25.54 -13.55
CA GLY A 59 2.49 26.83 -12.84
C GLY A 59 3.49 27.82 -13.45
N VAL A 60 4.69 27.34 -13.81
CA VAL A 60 5.71 28.16 -14.48
C VAL A 60 5.23 28.63 -15.85
N ILE A 61 4.65 27.74 -16.65
CA ILE A 61 4.12 28.08 -17.99
C ILE A 61 3.05 29.17 -17.88
N ILE A 62 2.11 29.01 -16.94
CA ILE A 62 1.03 29.99 -16.71
C ILE A 62 1.63 31.35 -16.31
N LEU A 63 2.62 31.37 -15.42
CA LEU A 63 3.31 32.60 -15.02
C LEU A 63 3.95 33.32 -16.21
N VAL A 64 4.64 32.59 -17.08
CA VAL A 64 5.25 33.18 -18.28
C VAL A 64 4.18 33.77 -19.21
N ILE A 65 3.07 33.05 -19.41
CA ILE A 65 1.95 33.53 -20.23
C ILE A 65 1.38 34.83 -19.65
N GLU A 66 1.13 34.90 -18.34
CA GLU A 66 0.61 36.10 -17.69
C GLU A 66 1.58 37.28 -17.81
N ILE A 67 2.89 37.07 -17.62
CA ILE A 67 3.90 38.12 -17.79
C ILE A 67 3.88 38.66 -19.22
N VAL A 68 3.88 37.77 -20.22
CA VAL A 68 3.84 38.17 -21.64
C VAL A 68 2.54 38.92 -21.92
N ARG A 69 1.41 38.45 -21.39
CA ARG A 69 0.11 39.08 -21.57
C ARG A 69 0.07 40.51 -21.00
N ILE A 70 0.64 40.72 -19.81
CA ILE A 70 0.77 42.04 -19.20
C ILE A 70 1.70 42.93 -20.02
N ALA A 71 2.85 42.43 -20.46
CA ALA A 71 3.81 43.21 -21.23
C ALA A 71 3.32 43.58 -22.65
N THR A 72 2.41 42.80 -23.22
CA THR A 72 1.88 43.03 -24.58
C THR A 72 0.60 43.87 -24.58
N ASN A 73 -0.19 43.83 -23.50
CA ASN A 73 -1.44 44.58 -23.37
C ASN A 73 -1.32 45.83 -22.46
N GLY A 74 -0.12 46.10 -21.94
CA GLY A 74 0.21 47.26 -21.12
C GLY A 74 0.77 48.42 -21.93
#